data_AF-A0A2G6MYM1-F1
#
_entry.id   AF-A0A2G6MYM1-F1
#
_cell.length_a   1.000
_cell.length_b   1.000
_cell.length_c   1.000
_cell.angle_alpha   90.00
_cell.angle_beta   90.00
_cell.angle_gamma   90.00
#
_symmetry.space_group_name_H-M   'P 1'
#
loop_
_entity.id
_entity.type
_entity.pdbx_description
1 polymer ?
#
loop_
_entity_poly.entity_id
_entity_poly.type
_entity_poly.pdbx_seq_one_letter_code
_entity_poly.pdbx_strand_id
1 'polypeptide(L)'
;MKNRSRISGSLLYSVMFFVVFIMMPPASSFSETVVCFGDSITYGYKGVPGYPSYLNEMVGSVINRGLSGEMTTHGVSRIDKVLAEFVPEKIIIMEGANDAFWGVSASTVKHNLGKIIAKSISAGAVPIISTITPNTRDAGVSSSIPSVYNPQIIALAAESGVTLVDSYSAVVADWARLTQEGLHTNASGSLALAELFSNYVGGGGGGGGCFIATAAFGSYLEPRVKILRDFRDTYLLTTKPGRAFVTSYYRYSPPVADFISRHEFLRAIVRLALYPLIGFSYILLHGNVLVYVPLIGLLTFFSTLFALAIRNRRTRHRFS
;
A
#
# COMPACT_ATOMS: atom_id res chain seq x y z
N MET A 1 -14.89 36.50 -46.43
CA MET A 1 -13.84 35.46 -46.52
C MET A 1 -13.00 35.49 -45.25
N LYS A 2 -13.13 34.48 -44.39
CA LYS A 2 -12.33 34.27 -43.17
C LYS A 2 -11.03 33.57 -43.57
N ASN A 3 -9.86 34.13 -43.22
CA ASN A 3 -8.75 33.30 -42.71
C ASN A 3 -7.58 34.14 -42.16
N ARG A 4 -7.42 34.15 -40.82
CA ARG A 4 -6.12 34.18 -40.16
C ARG A 4 -6.25 33.41 -38.84
N SER A 5 -5.88 32.14 -38.86
CA SER A 5 -5.74 31.31 -37.67
C SER A 5 -4.57 31.81 -36.84
N ARG A 6 -4.87 32.52 -35.76
CA ARG A 6 -3.94 32.68 -34.63
C ARG A 6 -3.81 31.33 -33.95
N ILE A 7 -2.60 30.82 -33.87
CA ILE A 7 -2.22 29.74 -32.97
C ILE A 7 -2.43 30.28 -31.55
N SER A 8 -3.58 29.97 -30.95
CA SER A 8 -3.88 30.26 -29.55
C SER A 8 -3.21 29.20 -28.69
N GLY A 9 -2.59 29.63 -27.58
CA GLY A 9 -1.92 28.77 -26.60
C GLY A 9 -2.83 27.71 -25.97
N SER A 10 -3.00 26.60 -26.67
CA SER A 10 -3.72 25.41 -26.22
C SER A 10 -2.82 24.17 -26.15
N LEU A 11 -1.52 24.27 -26.46
CA LEU A 11 -0.62 23.11 -26.42
C LEU A 11 0.02 22.87 -25.04
N LEU A 12 0.23 23.92 -24.23
CA LEU A 12 0.83 23.79 -22.90
C LEU A 12 -0.16 23.29 -21.83
N TYR A 13 -1.44 23.64 -21.96
CA TYR A 13 -2.50 23.11 -21.10
C TYR A 13 -2.92 21.68 -21.50
N SER A 14 -2.60 21.24 -22.71
CA SER A 14 -3.00 19.91 -23.19
C SER A 14 -2.09 18.78 -22.71
N VAL A 15 -0.86 19.05 -22.24
CA VAL A 15 0.07 18.00 -21.78
C VAL A 15 -0.09 17.69 -20.29
N MET A 16 -0.39 18.69 -19.45
CA MET A 16 -0.67 18.46 -18.02
C MET A 16 -2.08 17.90 -17.75
N PHE A 17 -3.02 18.06 -18.69
CA PHE A 17 -4.39 17.55 -18.57
C PHE A 17 -4.57 16.15 -19.19
N PHE A 18 -3.65 15.69 -20.04
CA PHE A 18 -3.77 14.43 -20.78
C PHE A 18 -3.50 13.16 -19.97
N VAL A 19 -2.93 13.26 -18.76
CA VAL A 19 -2.68 12.10 -17.88
C VAL A 19 -3.89 11.78 -16.99
N VAL A 20 -4.93 12.63 -16.98
CA VAL A 20 -5.99 12.59 -15.96
C VAL A 20 -7.38 12.19 -16.51
N PHE A 21 -7.58 12.01 -17.82
CA PHE A 21 -8.96 11.94 -18.34
C PHE A 21 -9.21 11.02 -19.53
N ILE A 22 -9.08 9.69 -19.38
CA ILE A 22 -9.82 8.72 -20.23
C ILE A 22 -10.30 7.52 -19.38
N MET A 23 -11.64 7.50 -19.16
CA MET A 23 -12.58 6.37 -18.94
C MET A 23 -12.93 5.85 -17.52
N MET A 24 -14.17 6.14 -17.11
CA MET A 24 -15.04 5.53 -16.04
C MET A 24 -15.86 4.34 -16.62
N PRO A 25 -16.77 3.62 -15.88
CA PRO A 25 -16.87 3.06 -14.49
C PRO A 25 -17.27 1.53 -14.56
N PRO A 26 -17.92 0.79 -13.60
CA PRO A 26 -18.37 0.96 -12.20
C PRO A 26 -17.60 -0.01 -11.23
N ALA A 27 -17.89 -0.30 -9.96
CA ALA A 27 -19.03 -0.16 -9.06
C ALA A 27 -18.50 -0.04 -7.61
N SER A 28 -19.40 0.26 -6.66
CA SER A 28 -19.16 0.20 -5.22
C SER A 28 -18.44 -1.09 -4.82
N SER A 29 -17.18 -1.01 -4.40
CA SER A 29 -16.55 -2.13 -3.70
C SER A 29 -17.01 -2.08 -2.25
N PHE A 30 -17.73 -3.10 -1.81
CA PHE A 30 -17.64 -3.47 -0.41
C PHE A 30 -16.16 -3.61 -0.09
N SER A 31 -15.70 -2.94 0.97
CA SER A 31 -14.31 -3.05 1.38
C SER A 31 -14.08 -4.49 1.82
N GLU A 32 -13.31 -5.26 1.03
CA GLU A 32 -13.03 -6.68 1.30
C GLU A 32 -12.48 -6.78 2.74
N THR A 33 -13.20 -7.46 3.64
CA THR A 33 -12.72 -7.62 5.01
C THR A 33 -11.60 -8.64 5.03
N VAL A 34 -10.40 -8.19 5.41
CA VAL A 34 -9.21 -9.03 5.55
C VAL A 34 -8.95 -9.28 7.02
N VAL A 35 -8.92 -10.55 7.44
CA VAL A 35 -8.48 -10.92 8.80
C VAL A 35 -7.02 -11.35 8.75
N CYS A 36 -6.18 -10.76 9.59
CA CYS A 36 -4.82 -11.23 9.83
C CYS A 36 -4.80 -12.11 11.08
N PHE A 37 -4.63 -13.42 10.90
CA PHE A 37 -4.63 -14.44 11.93
C PHE A 37 -3.21 -14.95 12.19
N GLY A 38 -2.77 -14.92 13.44
CA GLY A 38 -1.42 -15.37 13.79
C GLY A 38 -1.04 -15.04 15.21
N ASP A 39 0.28 -14.96 15.45
CA ASP A 39 0.85 -14.84 16.79
C ASP A 39 1.29 -13.40 17.16
N SER A 40 2.36 -13.24 17.94
CA SER A 40 2.93 -11.95 18.33
C SER A 40 3.46 -11.14 17.15
N ILE A 41 3.91 -11.77 16.07
CA ILE A 41 4.39 -11.06 14.88
C ILE A 41 3.21 -10.36 14.17
N THR A 42 2.04 -11.02 14.15
CA THR A 42 0.79 -10.45 13.65
C THR A 42 0.21 -9.42 14.63
N TYR A 43 0.24 -9.69 15.93
CA TYR A 43 -0.29 -8.78 16.96
C TYR A 43 0.50 -7.46 17.02
N GLY A 44 1.82 -7.54 16.96
CA GLY A 44 2.75 -6.45 17.28
C GLY A 44 3.50 -6.72 18.58
N TYR A 45 4.60 -6.02 18.82
CA TYR A 45 5.49 -6.31 19.94
C TYR A 45 6.09 -5.04 20.56
N LYS A 46 6.10 -4.97 21.90
CA LYS A 46 6.67 -3.85 22.69
C LYS A 46 6.30 -2.45 22.19
N GLY A 47 5.01 -2.23 21.92
CA GLY A 47 4.49 -0.93 21.47
C GLY A 47 4.67 -0.65 19.98
N VAL A 48 5.34 -1.54 19.23
CA VAL A 48 5.35 -1.51 17.77
C VAL A 48 4.12 -2.25 17.25
N PRO A 49 3.26 -1.61 16.44
CA PRO A 49 2.12 -2.28 15.84
C PRO A 49 2.56 -3.38 14.86
N GLY A 50 1.80 -4.47 14.81
CA GLY A 50 2.01 -5.53 13.82
C GLY A 50 1.77 -5.05 12.39
N TYR A 51 2.20 -5.86 11.41
CA TYR A 51 1.96 -5.59 9.99
C TYR A 51 0.47 -5.31 9.64
N PRO A 52 -0.56 -5.86 10.32
CA PRO A 52 -1.95 -5.60 9.95
C PRO A 52 -2.33 -4.12 10.06
N SER A 53 -1.72 -3.35 10.97
CA SER A 53 -2.00 -1.91 11.09
C SER A 53 -1.52 -1.14 9.85
N TYR A 54 -0.31 -1.43 9.39
CA TYR A 54 0.24 -0.84 8.17
C TYR A 54 -0.53 -1.33 6.93
N LEU A 55 -0.93 -2.60 6.91
CA LEU A 55 -1.73 -3.16 5.84
C LEU A 55 -3.12 -2.49 5.77
N ASN A 56 -3.73 -2.19 6.92
CA ASN A 56 -4.99 -1.45 6.97
C ASN A 56 -4.86 -0.06 6.33
N GLU A 57 -3.75 0.64 6.55
CA GLU A 57 -3.48 1.92 5.89
C GLU A 57 -3.34 1.78 4.37
N MET A 58 -2.89 0.62 3.90
CA MET A 58 -2.65 0.33 2.48
C MET A 58 -3.91 -0.08 1.73
N VAL A 59 -4.73 -0.96 2.30
CA VAL A 59 -5.86 -1.60 1.59
C VAL A 59 -7.22 -1.38 2.23
N GLY A 60 -7.28 -0.89 3.47
CA GLY A 60 -8.53 -0.73 4.22
C GLY A 60 -9.15 -2.06 4.68
N SER A 61 -10.06 -1.99 5.66
CA SER A 61 -10.79 -3.15 6.23
C SER A 61 -9.93 -4.33 6.68
N VAL A 62 -8.76 -4.06 7.27
CA VAL A 62 -7.89 -5.10 7.82
C VAL A 62 -8.11 -5.22 9.32
N ILE A 63 -8.40 -6.44 9.78
CA ILE A 63 -8.67 -6.78 11.17
C ILE A 63 -7.49 -7.59 11.71
N ASN A 64 -6.82 -7.05 12.73
CA ASN A 64 -5.76 -7.75 13.43
C ASN A 64 -6.34 -8.76 14.43
N ARG A 65 -6.10 -10.05 14.22
CA ARG A 65 -6.42 -11.15 15.14
C ARG A 65 -5.17 -11.95 15.49
N GLY A 66 -4.05 -11.26 15.62
CA GLY A 66 -2.83 -11.77 16.23
C GLY A 66 -3.00 -12.03 17.73
N LEU A 67 -2.34 -13.07 18.27
CA LEU A 67 -2.32 -13.37 19.69
C LEU A 67 -0.89 -13.73 20.13
N SER A 68 -0.29 -12.91 21.00
CA SER A 68 1.09 -13.11 21.41
C SER A 68 1.33 -14.47 22.08
N GLY A 69 2.36 -15.19 21.63
CA GLY A 69 2.71 -16.52 22.14
C GLY A 69 1.83 -17.66 21.62
N GLU A 70 0.97 -17.40 20.63
CA GLU A 70 0.09 -18.43 20.09
C GLU A 70 0.84 -19.53 19.34
N MET A 71 0.48 -20.78 19.62
CA MET A 71 0.88 -21.96 18.84
C MET A 71 -0.28 -22.42 17.97
N THR A 72 0.02 -23.14 16.88
CA THR A 72 -0.99 -23.61 15.92
C THR A 72 -2.13 -24.43 16.53
N THR A 73 -1.89 -25.11 17.66
CA THR A 73 -2.93 -25.83 18.43
C THR A 73 -3.97 -24.90 19.04
N HIS A 74 -3.55 -23.73 19.53
CA HIS A 74 -4.43 -22.67 20.01
C HIS A 74 -5.18 -22.03 18.83
N GLY A 75 -4.49 -21.78 17.71
CA GLY A 75 -5.10 -21.26 16.49
C GLY A 75 -6.27 -22.13 16.00
N VAL A 76 -6.07 -23.45 15.94
CA VAL A 76 -7.13 -24.44 15.59
C VAL A 76 -8.36 -24.35 16.51
N SER A 77 -8.14 -24.01 17.78
CA SER A 77 -9.20 -23.94 18.79
C SER A 77 -10.04 -22.66 18.68
N ARG A 78 -9.47 -21.55 18.21
CA ARG A 78 -10.18 -20.25 18.15
C ARG A 78 -10.62 -19.82 16.76
N ILE A 79 -10.14 -20.46 15.70
CA ILE A 79 -10.40 -20.01 14.32
C ILE A 79 -11.90 -19.95 13.98
N ASP A 80 -12.71 -20.90 14.45
CA ASP A 80 -14.15 -20.91 14.17
C ASP A 80 -14.85 -19.66 14.75
N LYS A 81 -14.44 -19.24 15.95
CA LYS A 81 -14.95 -18.01 16.58
C LYS A 81 -14.56 -16.78 15.77
N VAL A 82 -13.32 -16.70 15.30
CA VAL A 82 -12.83 -15.57 14.49
C VAL A 82 -13.58 -15.50 13.16
N LEU A 83 -13.76 -16.63 12.48
CA LEU A 83 -14.48 -16.69 11.20
C LEU A 83 -15.95 -16.29 11.37
N ALA A 84 -16.61 -16.75 12.44
CA ALA A 84 -17.99 -16.40 12.74
C ALA A 84 -18.17 -14.91 13.11
N GLU A 85 -17.19 -14.31 13.77
CA GLU A 85 -17.27 -12.92 14.24
C GLU A 85 -17.03 -11.90 13.12
N PHE A 86 -16.10 -12.17 12.19
CA PHE A 86 -15.69 -11.18 11.18
C PHE A 86 -16.13 -11.49 9.75
N VAL A 87 -16.51 -12.75 9.47
CA VAL A 87 -16.93 -13.21 8.14
C VAL A 87 -16.00 -12.67 7.03
N PRO A 88 -14.68 -12.97 7.12
CA PRO A 88 -13.72 -12.34 6.22
C PRO A 88 -13.84 -12.89 4.80
N GLU A 89 -13.57 -12.04 3.82
CA GLU A 89 -13.38 -12.47 2.44
C GLU A 89 -12.01 -13.12 2.26
N LYS A 90 -10.99 -12.56 2.91
CA LYS A 90 -9.62 -13.09 2.91
C LYS A 90 -9.09 -13.23 4.32
N ILE A 91 -8.34 -14.29 4.55
CA ILE A 91 -7.64 -14.51 5.83
C ILE A 91 -6.16 -14.78 5.59
N ILE A 92 -5.31 -13.91 6.13
CA ILE A 92 -3.87 -14.13 6.18
C ILE A 92 -3.58 -15.00 7.39
N ILE A 93 -2.85 -16.11 7.20
CA ILE A 93 -2.47 -17.06 8.25
C ILE A 93 -0.95 -17.03 8.38
N MET A 94 -0.44 -16.51 9.50
CA MET A 94 0.99 -16.50 9.82
C MET A 94 1.19 -16.96 11.26
N GLU A 95 1.44 -18.25 11.42
CA GLU A 95 1.50 -18.93 12.72
C GLU A 95 2.51 -20.09 12.66
N GLY A 96 3.00 -20.53 13.83
CA GLY A 96 3.98 -21.61 13.93
C GLY A 96 5.35 -21.17 14.44
N ALA A 97 5.60 -19.86 14.62
CA ALA A 97 6.87 -19.38 15.19
C ALA A 97 7.09 -19.91 16.61
N ASN A 98 6.03 -19.91 17.43
CA ASN A 98 6.08 -20.44 18.79
C ASN A 98 6.17 -21.97 18.80
N ASP A 99 5.51 -22.67 17.89
CA ASP A 99 5.66 -24.12 17.71
C ASP A 99 7.13 -24.49 17.46
N ALA A 100 7.78 -23.77 16.54
CA ALA A 100 9.20 -23.94 16.25
C ALA A 100 10.10 -23.61 17.45
N PHE A 101 9.76 -22.55 18.19
CA PHE A 101 10.49 -22.17 19.40
C PHE A 101 10.39 -23.23 20.51
N TRP A 102 9.21 -23.85 20.68
CA TRP A 102 8.96 -24.87 21.70
C TRP A 102 9.21 -26.31 21.24
N GLY A 103 9.73 -26.51 20.02
CA GLY A 103 10.10 -27.82 19.51
C GLY A 103 8.92 -28.72 19.11
N VAL A 104 7.76 -28.15 18.83
CA VAL A 104 6.63 -28.89 18.24
C VAL A 104 7.01 -29.30 16.82
N SER A 105 6.72 -30.56 16.46
CA SER A 105 7.16 -31.10 15.17
C SER A 105 6.57 -30.32 13.97
N ALA A 106 7.36 -30.13 12.91
CA ALA A 106 6.88 -29.46 11.70
C ALA A 106 5.69 -30.20 11.04
N SER A 107 5.58 -31.51 11.22
CA SER A 107 4.42 -32.29 10.76
C SER A 107 3.14 -31.94 11.53
N THR A 108 3.25 -31.69 12.84
CA THR A 108 2.14 -31.22 13.68
C THR A 108 1.73 -29.81 13.28
N VAL A 109 2.69 -28.92 13.05
CA VAL A 109 2.45 -27.56 12.55
C VAL A 109 1.71 -27.60 11.22
N LYS A 110 2.20 -28.40 10.24
CA LYS A 110 1.54 -28.60 8.95
C LYS A 110 0.09 -29.09 9.11
N HIS A 111 -0.12 -30.10 9.95
CA HIS A 111 -1.44 -30.67 10.21
C HIS A 111 -2.42 -29.63 10.79
N ASN A 112 -1.96 -28.84 11.76
CA ASN A 112 -2.79 -27.81 12.39
C ASN A 112 -3.09 -26.65 11.44
N LEU A 113 -2.10 -26.16 10.70
CA LEU A 113 -2.30 -25.14 9.67
C LEU A 113 -3.27 -25.62 8.57
N GLY A 114 -3.20 -26.90 8.19
CA GLY A 114 -4.15 -27.51 7.26
C GLY A 114 -5.59 -27.48 7.78
N LYS A 115 -5.80 -27.72 9.08
CA LYS A 115 -7.12 -27.57 9.71
C LYS A 115 -7.61 -26.12 9.68
N ILE A 116 -6.74 -25.16 9.96
CA ILE A 116 -7.08 -23.72 9.92
C ILE A 116 -7.50 -23.34 8.50
N ILE A 117 -6.70 -23.71 7.48
CA ILE A 117 -7.03 -23.51 6.06
C ILE A 117 -8.39 -24.12 5.70
N ALA A 118 -8.62 -25.38 6.05
CA ALA A 118 -9.86 -26.09 5.71
C ALA A 118 -11.09 -25.43 6.34
N LYS A 119 -10.98 -24.98 7.60
CA LYS A 119 -12.05 -24.25 8.29
C LYS A 119 -12.31 -22.87 7.66
N SER A 120 -11.25 -22.15 7.28
CA SER A 120 -11.36 -20.87 6.56
C SER A 120 -12.08 -21.02 5.22
N ILE A 121 -11.70 -22.01 4.41
CA ILE A 121 -12.37 -22.30 3.12
C ILE A 121 -13.84 -22.67 3.35
N SER A 122 -14.12 -23.52 4.35
CA SER A 122 -15.49 -23.94 4.67
C SER A 122 -16.38 -22.78 5.12
N ALA A 123 -15.79 -21.75 5.73
CA ALA A 123 -16.47 -20.51 6.10
C ALA A 123 -16.61 -19.49 4.94
N GLY A 124 -16.12 -19.82 3.74
CA GLY A 124 -16.18 -18.96 2.56
C GLY A 124 -15.05 -17.94 2.44
N ALA A 125 -14.04 -17.98 3.33
CA ALA A 125 -12.88 -17.11 3.25
C ALA A 125 -11.80 -17.70 2.32
N VAL A 126 -11.07 -16.83 1.62
CA VAL A 126 -9.90 -17.18 0.81
C VAL A 126 -8.64 -17.14 1.70
N PRO A 127 -8.00 -18.29 2.00
CA PRO A 127 -6.80 -18.30 2.83
C PRO A 127 -5.55 -17.86 2.05
N ILE A 128 -4.70 -17.09 2.71
CA ILE A 128 -3.36 -16.72 2.27
C ILE A 128 -2.41 -17.16 3.37
N ILE A 129 -1.62 -18.21 3.14
CA ILE A 129 -0.70 -18.74 4.15
C ILE A 129 0.68 -18.12 3.99
N SER A 130 1.33 -17.83 5.12
CA SER A 130 2.69 -17.27 5.14
C SER A 130 3.69 -18.28 5.68
N THR A 131 4.92 -18.24 5.16
CA THR A 131 6.07 -18.84 5.84
C THR A 131 6.30 -18.18 7.20
N ILE A 132 6.90 -18.92 8.13
CA ILE A 132 7.30 -18.42 9.45
C ILE A 132 8.57 -17.57 9.27
N THR A 133 8.64 -16.39 9.92
CA THR A 133 9.84 -15.53 9.95
C THR A 133 10.89 -16.09 10.91
N PRO A 134 12.14 -15.59 10.92
CA PRO A 134 13.13 -16.01 11.91
C PRO A 134 12.62 -15.86 13.34
N ASN A 135 13.03 -16.76 14.24
CA ASN A 135 12.62 -16.76 15.65
C ASN A 135 13.74 -16.46 16.64
N THR A 136 14.97 -16.29 16.15
CA THR A 136 16.11 -15.79 16.92
C THR A 136 17.23 -15.40 15.94
N ARG A 137 18.17 -14.57 16.41
CA ARG A 137 19.47 -14.37 15.76
C ARG A 137 20.42 -15.56 15.94
N ASP A 138 20.11 -16.47 16.85
CA ASP A 138 20.92 -17.68 17.07
C ASP A 138 20.76 -18.66 15.90
N ALA A 139 21.87 -18.92 15.21
CA ALA A 139 21.90 -19.70 13.98
C ALA A 139 21.29 -21.11 14.10
N GLY A 140 21.33 -21.74 15.28
CA GLY A 140 20.82 -23.09 15.50
C GLY A 140 19.30 -23.21 15.34
N VAL A 141 18.53 -22.45 16.11
CA VAL A 141 17.05 -22.48 16.04
C VAL A 141 16.56 -21.80 14.76
N SER A 142 17.22 -20.70 14.35
CA SER A 142 16.92 -19.97 13.12
C SER A 142 17.12 -20.81 11.86
N SER A 143 17.98 -21.84 11.89
CA SER A 143 18.17 -22.75 10.74
C SER A 143 17.03 -23.75 10.53
N SER A 144 16.31 -24.13 11.60
CA SER A 144 15.23 -25.12 11.51
C SER A 144 13.99 -24.57 10.79
N ILE A 145 13.71 -23.28 10.94
CA ILE A 145 12.58 -22.62 10.26
C ILE A 145 12.69 -22.73 8.73
N PRO A 146 13.76 -22.25 8.06
CA PRO A 146 13.88 -22.34 6.61
C PRO A 146 14.14 -23.77 6.11
N SER A 147 14.74 -24.66 6.92
CA SER A 147 15.11 -26.01 6.48
C SER A 147 14.07 -27.10 6.77
N VAL A 148 13.23 -26.92 7.78
CA VAL A 148 12.27 -27.95 8.25
C VAL A 148 10.83 -27.44 8.22
N TYR A 149 10.54 -26.27 8.82
CA TYR A 149 9.16 -25.80 8.95
C TYR A 149 8.60 -25.16 7.67
N ASN A 150 9.33 -24.21 7.08
CA ASN A 150 8.87 -23.50 5.88
C ASN A 150 8.67 -24.44 4.67
N PRO A 151 9.51 -25.46 4.42
CA PRO A 151 9.22 -26.46 3.40
C PRO A 151 7.90 -27.21 3.59
N GLN A 152 7.51 -27.49 4.84
CA GLN A 152 6.22 -28.12 5.13
C GLN A 152 5.03 -27.18 4.86
N ILE A 153 5.19 -25.88 5.15
CA ILE A 153 4.19 -24.85 4.84
C ILE A 153 4.06 -24.66 3.32
N ILE A 154 5.18 -24.63 2.59
CA ILE A 154 5.20 -24.56 1.13
C ILE A 154 4.46 -25.76 0.53
N ALA A 155 4.76 -26.97 1.02
CA ALA A 155 4.07 -28.19 0.59
C ALA A 155 2.57 -28.13 0.90
N LEU A 156 2.18 -27.68 2.09
CA LEU A 156 0.78 -27.51 2.47
C LEU A 156 0.03 -26.53 1.57
N ALA A 157 0.66 -25.40 1.22
CA ALA A 157 0.06 -24.40 0.35
C ALA A 157 -0.21 -24.98 -1.05
N ALA A 158 0.75 -25.73 -1.60
CA ALA A 158 0.60 -26.45 -2.87
C ALA A 158 -0.47 -27.54 -2.80
N GLU A 159 -0.49 -28.35 -1.74
CA GLU A 159 -1.48 -29.42 -1.52
C GLU A 159 -2.90 -28.87 -1.37
N SER A 160 -3.05 -27.71 -0.74
CA SER A 160 -4.35 -27.08 -0.47
C SER A 160 -4.81 -26.12 -1.59
N GLY A 161 -3.95 -25.84 -2.58
CA GLY A 161 -4.24 -24.90 -3.66
C GLY A 161 -4.44 -23.45 -3.18
N VAL A 162 -3.81 -23.06 -2.07
CA VAL A 162 -3.92 -21.71 -1.49
C VAL A 162 -2.69 -20.86 -1.79
N THR A 163 -2.87 -19.54 -1.78
CA THR A 163 -1.77 -18.59 -1.99
C THR A 163 -0.76 -18.68 -0.85
N LEU A 164 0.52 -18.85 -1.21
CA LEU A 164 1.66 -18.76 -0.29
C LEU A 164 2.33 -17.39 -0.39
N VAL A 165 2.68 -16.81 0.76
CA VAL A 165 3.49 -15.60 0.87
C VAL A 165 4.79 -15.90 1.64
N ASP A 166 5.94 -15.65 1.03
CA ASP A 166 7.26 -15.88 1.64
C ASP A 166 7.72 -14.67 2.47
N SER A 167 7.17 -14.57 3.67
CA SER A 167 7.56 -13.57 4.68
C SER A 167 8.97 -13.81 5.23
N TYR A 168 9.48 -15.05 5.22
CA TYR A 168 10.82 -15.35 5.73
C TYR A 168 11.87 -14.62 4.91
N SER A 169 11.87 -14.83 3.59
CA SER A 169 12.81 -14.20 2.66
C SER A 169 12.74 -12.68 2.70
N ALA A 170 11.53 -12.12 2.80
CA ALA A 170 11.33 -10.67 2.88
C ALA A 170 12.00 -10.05 4.13
N VAL A 171 11.98 -10.75 5.26
CA VAL A 171 12.56 -10.26 6.51
C VAL A 171 14.07 -10.48 6.56
N VAL A 172 14.58 -11.66 6.18
CA VAL A 172 16.04 -11.94 6.25
C VAL A 172 16.86 -11.18 5.22
N ALA A 173 16.24 -10.66 4.17
CA ALA A 173 16.89 -9.74 3.22
C ALA A 173 17.47 -8.49 3.90
N ASP A 174 16.93 -8.10 5.06
CA ASP A 174 17.49 -7.04 5.91
C ASP A 174 17.22 -7.35 7.39
N TRP A 175 18.21 -7.92 8.08
CA TRP A 175 18.11 -8.24 9.51
C TRP A 175 17.90 -7.02 10.41
N ALA A 176 18.12 -5.80 9.93
CA ALA A 176 17.76 -4.58 10.65
C ALA A 176 16.24 -4.39 10.76
N ARG A 177 15.43 -5.17 10.05
CA ARG A 177 13.96 -5.22 10.17
C ARG A 177 13.46 -5.95 11.41
N LEU A 178 14.33 -6.71 12.07
CA LEU A 178 14.01 -7.47 13.28
C LEU A 178 14.47 -6.74 14.54
N THR A 179 13.82 -7.04 15.66
CA THR A 179 14.29 -6.66 16.99
C THR A 179 15.66 -7.29 17.28
N GLN A 180 16.32 -6.83 18.34
CA GLN A 180 17.65 -7.33 18.71
C GLN A 180 17.66 -8.85 18.96
N GLU A 181 16.57 -9.41 19.44
CA GLU A 181 16.42 -10.86 19.64
C GLU A 181 16.27 -11.63 18.30
N GLY A 182 15.92 -10.96 17.19
CA GLY A 182 15.80 -11.60 15.87
C GLY A 182 14.51 -12.39 15.65
N LEU A 183 13.49 -12.18 16.47
CA LEU A 183 12.17 -12.83 16.37
C LEU A 183 11.10 -11.85 15.86
N HIS A 184 10.89 -10.76 16.60
CA HIS A 184 9.82 -9.83 16.30
C HIS A 184 10.27 -8.79 15.27
N THR A 185 9.34 -8.35 14.44
CA THR A 185 9.59 -7.22 13.54
C THR A 185 9.61 -5.91 14.32
N ASN A 186 10.49 -4.99 13.91
CA ASN A 186 10.32 -3.58 14.26
C ASN A 186 9.39 -2.90 13.24
N ALA A 187 9.21 -1.59 13.35
CA ALA A 187 8.32 -0.84 12.45
C ALA A 187 8.66 -1.03 10.96
N SER A 188 9.96 -1.10 10.62
CA SER A 188 10.42 -1.33 9.24
C SER A 188 10.08 -2.75 8.77
N GLY A 189 10.25 -3.76 9.63
CA GLY A 189 9.87 -5.14 9.32
C GLY A 189 8.36 -5.32 9.17
N SER A 190 7.57 -4.76 10.08
CA SER A 190 6.11 -4.81 10.00
C SER A 190 5.60 -4.11 8.74
N LEU A 191 6.24 -3.01 8.34
CA LEU A 191 5.93 -2.34 7.08
C LEU A 191 6.27 -3.23 5.87
N ALA A 192 7.45 -3.85 5.84
CA ALA A 192 7.85 -4.73 4.73
C ALA A 192 6.89 -5.91 4.56
N LEU A 193 6.43 -6.51 5.67
CA LEU A 193 5.39 -7.55 5.65
C LEU A 193 4.06 -7.01 5.12
N ALA A 194 3.64 -5.82 5.54
CA ALA A 194 2.41 -5.21 5.05
C ALA A 194 2.47 -4.93 3.54
N GLU A 195 3.57 -4.37 3.05
CA GLU A 195 3.79 -4.16 1.60
C GLU A 195 3.70 -5.50 0.86
N LEU A 196 4.37 -6.54 1.38
CA LEU A 196 4.32 -7.88 0.80
C LEU A 196 2.88 -8.43 0.74
N PHE A 197 2.14 -8.41 1.85
CA PHE A 197 0.77 -8.91 1.90
C PHE A 197 -0.22 -8.09 1.06
N SER A 198 0.01 -6.78 0.93
CA SER A 198 -0.85 -5.91 0.12
C SER A 198 -0.97 -6.36 -1.33
N ASN A 199 0.06 -7.03 -1.86
CA ASN A 199 0.09 -7.58 -3.20
C ASN A 199 -0.92 -8.73 -3.41
N TYR A 200 -1.36 -9.36 -2.32
CA TYR A 200 -2.23 -10.55 -2.33
C TYR A 200 -3.64 -10.28 -1.81
N VAL A 201 -3.82 -9.24 -1.00
CA VAL A 201 -5.14 -8.90 -0.45
C VAL A 201 -5.86 -7.81 -1.23
N GLY A 202 -5.15 -6.87 -1.86
CA GLY A 202 -5.79 -5.89 -2.74
C GLY A 202 -6.19 -6.53 -4.07
N GLY A 203 -7.44 -6.35 -4.51
CA GLY A 203 -7.86 -6.72 -5.86
C GLY A 203 -6.94 -6.12 -6.92
N GLY A 204 -6.05 -6.95 -7.49
CA GLY A 204 -5.19 -6.62 -8.62
C GLY A 204 -4.20 -5.48 -8.38
N GLY A 205 -3.05 -5.79 -7.78
CA GLY A 205 -1.83 -4.99 -7.92
C GLY A 205 -1.37 -4.22 -6.68
N GLY A 206 -0.63 -4.91 -5.80
CA GLY A 206 0.78 -4.55 -5.69
C GLY A 206 1.22 -3.28 -4.93
N GLY A 207 0.76 -2.99 -3.70
CA GLY A 207 1.36 -1.94 -2.84
C GLY A 207 0.52 -0.68 -2.56
N GLY A 208 -0.22 -0.65 -1.45
CA GLY A 208 -1.08 0.51 -1.11
C GLY A 208 -0.31 1.84 -0.97
N GLY A 209 -0.54 2.75 -1.90
CA GLY A 209 -0.27 4.19 -1.77
C GLY A 209 0.94 4.72 -2.53
N CYS A 210 0.66 5.72 -3.39
CA CYS A 210 1.62 6.42 -4.25
C CYS A 210 2.58 5.52 -5.05
N PHE A 211 2.12 4.43 -5.66
CA PHE A 211 2.89 3.48 -6.49
C PHE A 211 4.00 4.12 -7.34
N ILE A 212 3.69 5.15 -8.13
CA ILE A 212 4.68 5.83 -9.00
C ILE A 212 5.72 6.60 -8.17
N ALA A 213 5.30 7.28 -7.10
CA ALA A 213 6.24 8.02 -6.25
C ALA A 213 7.11 7.05 -5.44
N THR A 214 6.52 5.99 -4.88
CA THR A 214 7.25 4.91 -4.19
C THR A 214 8.23 4.22 -5.14
N ALA A 215 7.83 3.93 -6.38
CA ALA A 215 8.73 3.38 -7.40
C ALA A 215 9.89 4.33 -7.74
N ALA A 216 9.67 5.64 -7.74
CA ALA A 216 10.72 6.62 -8.03
C ALA A 216 11.65 6.86 -6.83
N PHE A 217 11.09 7.08 -5.64
CA PHE A 217 11.82 7.49 -4.43
C PHE A 217 12.29 6.30 -3.57
N GLY A 218 11.76 5.10 -3.82
CA GLY A 218 12.24 3.83 -3.27
C GLY A 218 11.62 3.40 -1.95
N SER A 219 10.82 4.24 -1.29
CA SER A 219 10.13 3.85 -0.06
C SER A 219 8.82 4.59 0.11
N TYR A 220 7.82 3.89 0.66
CA TYR A 220 6.54 4.45 1.07
C TYR A 220 6.67 5.50 2.19
N LEU A 221 7.71 5.37 3.04
CA LEU A 221 8.01 6.28 4.15
C LEU A 221 8.92 7.45 3.74
N GLU A 222 9.34 7.51 2.49
CA GLU A 222 10.21 8.58 2.03
C GLU A 222 9.51 9.94 2.21
N PRO A 223 10.18 10.98 2.77
CA PRO A 223 9.52 12.23 3.15
C PRO A 223 8.74 12.93 2.02
N ARG A 224 9.24 12.88 0.78
CA ARG A 224 8.57 13.44 -0.40
C ARG A 224 7.35 12.61 -0.79
N VAL A 225 7.43 11.28 -0.68
CA VAL A 225 6.26 10.39 -0.84
C VAL A 225 5.21 10.66 0.23
N LYS A 226 5.63 10.85 1.49
CA LYS A 226 4.74 11.23 2.60
C LYS A 226 4.03 12.56 2.34
N ILE A 227 4.72 13.58 1.85
CA ILE A 227 4.09 14.87 1.49
C ILE A 227 2.96 14.68 0.47
N LEU A 228 3.17 13.85 -0.57
CA LEU A 228 2.15 13.57 -1.57
C LEU A 228 0.95 12.78 -0.99
N ARG A 229 1.22 11.84 -0.07
CA ARG A 229 0.19 11.10 0.67
C ARG A 229 -0.63 12.00 1.57
N ASP A 230 0.02 12.84 2.37
CA ASP A 230 -0.63 13.80 3.26
C ASP A 230 -1.50 14.78 2.47
N PHE A 231 -1.02 15.23 1.29
CA PHE A 231 -1.79 16.09 0.40
C PHE A 231 -3.02 15.38 -0.17
N ARG A 232 -2.85 14.12 -0.62
CA ARG A 232 -3.95 13.27 -1.06
C ARG A 232 -5.01 13.15 0.04
N ASP A 233 -4.59 12.88 1.27
CA ASP A 233 -5.50 12.62 2.38
C ASP A 233 -6.22 13.90 2.85
N THR A 234 -5.49 15.01 2.90
CA THR A 234 -6.02 16.30 3.39
C THR A 234 -6.89 17.01 2.35
N TYR A 235 -6.53 16.94 1.06
CA TYR A 235 -7.18 17.74 0.01
C TYR A 235 -7.92 16.91 -1.05
N LEU A 236 -7.38 15.76 -1.49
CA LEU A 236 -8.01 15.00 -2.57
C LEU A 236 -9.15 14.12 -2.06
N LEU A 237 -8.95 13.39 -0.97
CA LEU A 237 -9.95 12.45 -0.45
C LEU A 237 -11.17 13.14 0.18
N THR A 238 -11.06 14.43 0.50
CA THR A 238 -12.17 15.22 1.07
C THR A 238 -13.24 15.55 0.02
N THR A 239 -12.93 15.46 -1.29
CA THR A 239 -13.86 15.79 -2.37
C THR A 239 -14.25 14.57 -3.22
N LYS A 240 -15.48 14.53 -3.73
CA LYS A 240 -15.94 13.48 -4.67
C LYS A 240 -15.03 13.33 -5.90
N PRO A 241 -14.66 14.41 -6.64
CA PRO A 241 -13.76 14.27 -7.79
C PRO A 241 -12.36 13.81 -7.38
N GLY A 242 -11.82 14.29 -6.24
CA GLY A 242 -10.51 13.87 -5.78
C GLY A 242 -10.46 12.39 -5.39
N ARG A 243 -11.51 11.84 -4.77
CA ARG A 243 -11.64 10.38 -4.53
C ARG A 243 -11.65 9.59 -5.83
N ALA A 244 -12.44 9.99 -6.82
CA ALA A 244 -12.50 9.31 -8.11
C ALA A 244 -11.14 9.31 -8.83
N PHE A 245 -10.39 10.41 -8.73
CA PHE A 245 -9.03 10.51 -9.23
C PHE A 245 -8.09 9.50 -8.54
N VAL A 246 -8.09 9.47 -7.19
CA VAL A 246 -7.24 8.56 -6.42
C VAL A 246 -7.56 7.09 -6.71
N THR A 247 -8.84 6.74 -6.81
CA THR A 247 -9.26 5.38 -7.19
C THR A 247 -8.75 4.98 -8.57
N SER A 248 -8.85 5.88 -9.55
CA SER A 248 -8.34 5.63 -10.91
C SER A 248 -6.82 5.47 -10.91
N TYR A 249 -6.12 6.33 -10.16
CA TYR A 249 -4.68 6.23 -9.97
C TYR A 249 -4.28 4.86 -9.42
N TYR A 250 -4.94 4.35 -8.37
CA TYR A 250 -4.65 3.02 -7.82
C TYR A 250 -4.97 1.88 -8.77
N ARG A 251 -6.00 2.02 -9.61
CA ARG A 251 -6.34 0.98 -10.60
C ARG A 251 -5.30 0.83 -11.70
N TYR A 252 -4.67 1.92 -12.14
CA TYR A 252 -3.86 1.92 -13.36
C TYR A 252 -2.36 2.13 -13.13
N SER A 253 -1.95 2.69 -12.00
CA SER A 253 -0.55 2.97 -11.70
C SER A 253 0.34 1.76 -11.34
N PRO A 254 -0.14 0.61 -10.81
CA PRO A 254 0.76 -0.48 -10.38
C PRO A 254 1.67 -1.04 -11.49
N PRO A 255 1.18 -1.38 -12.70
CA PRO A 255 2.05 -1.88 -13.78
C PRO A 255 3.09 -0.85 -14.24
N VAL A 256 2.69 0.43 -14.24
CA VAL A 256 3.58 1.54 -14.59
C VAL A 256 4.67 1.72 -13.54
N ALA A 257 4.32 1.61 -12.26
CA ALA A 257 5.24 1.69 -11.15
C ALA A 257 6.25 0.54 -11.14
N ASP A 258 5.81 -0.69 -11.40
CA ASP A 258 6.71 -1.85 -11.53
C ASP A 258 7.71 -1.66 -12.69
N PHE A 259 7.26 -1.12 -13.82
CA PHE A 259 8.17 -0.81 -14.92
C PHE A 259 9.20 0.28 -14.56
N ILE A 260 8.77 1.35 -13.90
CA ILE A 260 9.64 2.45 -13.46
C ILE A 260 10.67 1.96 -12.43
N SER A 261 10.26 1.13 -11.47
CA SER A 261 11.10 0.72 -10.34
C SER A 261 12.38 0.00 -10.79
N ARG A 262 12.32 -0.70 -11.93
CA ARG A 262 13.40 -1.49 -12.55
C ARG A 262 14.40 -0.65 -13.35
N HIS A 263 14.13 0.64 -13.59
CA HIS A 263 14.93 1.49 -14.48
C HIS A 263 15.36 2.80 -13.81
N GLU A 264 16.62 2.90 -13.40
CA GLU A 264 17.15 4.10 -12.71
C GLU A 264 16.97 5.41 -13.50
N PHE A 265 17.10 5.37 -14.83
CA PHE A 265 16.86 6.54 -15.67
C PHE A 265 15.40 7.02 -15.61
N LEU A 266 14.43 6.11 -15.65
CA LEU A 266 13.01 6.45 -15.53
C LEU A 266 12.69 6.97 -14.13
N ARG A 267 13.30 6.40 -13.09
CA ARG A 267 13.19 6.91 -11.72
C ARG A 267 13.66 8.36 -11.64
N ALA A 268 14.78 8.71 -12.26
CA ALA A 268 15.28 10.09 -12.29
C ALA A 268 14.29 11.05 -12.98
N ILE A 269 13.72 10.65 -14.12
CA ILE A 269 12.70 11.45 -14.84
C ILE A 269 11.46 11.65 -13.97
N VAL A 270 10.97 10.57 -13.34
CA VAL A 270 9.77 10.63 -12.50
C VAL A 270 10.01 11.50 -11.25
N ARG A 271 11.18 11.41 -10.61
CA ARG A 271 11.57 12.31 -9.50
C ARG A 271 11.52 13.76 -9.95
N LEU A 272 12.11 14.08 -11.11
CA LEU A 272 12.12 15.43 -11.66
C LEU A 272 10.70 15.95 -11.92
N ALA A 273 9.84 15.11 -12.51
CA ALA A 273 8.45 15.45 -12.79
C ALA A 273 7.60 15.65 -11.51
N LEU A 274 7.91 14.92 -10.44
CA LEU A 274 7.17 15.01 -9.17
C LEU A 274 7.59 16.18 -8.30
N TYR A 275 8.82 16.72 -8.42
CA TYR A 275 9.29 17.81 -7.55
C TYR A 275 8.38 19.05 -7.51
N PRO A 276 7.87 19.58 -8.64
CA PRO A 276 6.94 20.72 -8.60
C PRO A 276 5.66 20.39 -7.81
N LEU A 277 5.12 19.17 -7.96
CA LEU A 277 3.93 18.73 -7.25
C LEU A 277 4.21 18.53 -5.75
N ILE A 278 5.38 17.99 -5.40
CA ILE A 278 5.82 17.85 -4.00
C ILE A 278 5.94 19.24 -3.35
N GLY A 279 6.58 20.20 -4.03
CA GLY A 279 6.72 21.57 -3.53
C GLY A 279 5.37 22.25 -3.34
N PHE A 280 4.46 22.12 -4.31
CA PHE A 280 3.09 22.62 -4.20
C PHE A 280 2.33 21.99 -3.04
N SER A 281 2.41 20.67 -2.91
CA SER A 281 1.77 19.90 -1.82
C SER A 281 2.30 20.31 -0.46
N TYR A 282 3.62 20.50 -0.35
CA TYR A 282 4.27 20.97 0.88
C TYR A 282 3.78 22.35 1.29
N ILE A 283 3.71 23.29 0.33
CA ILE A 283 3.18 24.64 0.58
C ILE A 283 1.74 24.56 1.04
N LEU A 284 0.89 23.70 0.44
CA LEU A 284 -0.50 23.57 0.88
C LEU A 284 -0.63 23.05 2.31
N LEU A 285 0.13 22.00 2.63
CA LEU A 285 0.06 21.34 3.94
C LEU A 285 0.66 22.17 5.09
N HIS A 286 1.73 22.93 4.82
CA HIS A 286 2.51 23.62 5.85
C HIS A 286 2.49 25.15 5.72
N GLY A 287 1.95 25.68 4.62
CA GLY A 287 1.88 27.11 4.37
C GLY A 287 0.90 27.80 5.32
N ASN A 288 1.34 28.93 5.88
CA ASN A 288 0.49 29.83 6.64
C ASN A 288 -0.26 30.79 5.70
N VAL A 289 -1.31 31.45 6.21
CA VAL A 289 -2.15 32.39 5.44
C VAL A 289 -1.32 33.41 4.64
N LEU A 290 -0.20 33.86 5.20
CA LEU A 290 0.72 34.82 4.59
C LEU A 290 1.38 34.34 3.28
N VAL A 291 1.56 33.02 3.10
CA VAL A 291 2.09 32.46 1.84
C VAL A 291 1.03 32.47 0.73
N TYR A 292 -0.25 32.37 1.07
CA TYR A 292 -1.33 32.35 0.09
C TYR A 292 -1.74 33.74 -0.42
N VAL A 293 -1.58 34.78 0.41
CA VAL A 293 -1.90 36.18 0.05
C VAL A 293 -1.19 36.64 -1.23
N PRO A 294 0.14 36.51 -1.40
CA PRO A 294 0.82 36.94 -2.63
C PRO A 294 0.44 36.09 -3.84
N LEU A 295 0.18 34.79 -3.66
CA LEU A 295 -0.27 33.89 -4.75
C LEU A 295 -1.67 34.27 -5.27
N ILE A 296 -2.60 34.58 -4.36
CA ILE A 296 -3.93 35.09 -4.71
C ILE A 296 -3.82 36.48 -5.36
N GLY A 297 -2.95 37.34 -4.82
CA GLY A 297 -2.64 38.65 -5.41
C GLY A 297 -2.11 38.55 -6.84
N LEU A 298 -1.21 37.61 -7.12
CA LEU A 298 -0.68 37.38 -8.46
C LEU A 298 -1.75 36.85 -9.43
N LEU A 299 -2.56 35.88 -8.99
CA LEU A 299 -3.64 35.30 -9.80
C LEU A 299 -4.72 36.36 -10.15
N THR A 300 -5.12 37.16 -9.17
CA THR A 300 -6.06 38.27 -9.39
C THR A 300 -5.48 39.33 -10.32
N PHE A 301 -4.20 39.69 -10.15
CA PHE A 301 -3.51 40.62 -11.05
C PHE A 301 -3.46 40.12 -12.52
N PHE A 302 -3.12 38.85 -12.75
CA PHE A 302 -3.11 38.32 -14.12
C PHE A 302 -4.51 38.16 -14.72
N SER A 303 -5.50 37.76 -13.91
CA SER A 303 -6.90 37.65 -14.37
C SER A 303 -7.48 39.01 -14.79
N THR A 304 -7.16 40.08 -14.06
CA THR A 304 -7.57 41.44 -14.39
C THR A 304 -6.86 41.97 -15.62
N LEU A 305 -5.54 41.74 -15.77
CA LEU A 305 -4.81 42.07 -17.00
C LEU A 305 -5.37 41.35 -18.24
N PHE A 306 -5.72 40.08 -18.10
CA PHE A 306 -6.32 39.30 -19.19
C PHE A 306 -7.72 39.83 -19.57
N ALA A 307 -8.55 40.16 -18.58
CA ALA A 307 -9.87 40.77 -18.81
C ALA A 307 -9.76 42.15 -19.50
N LEU A 308 -8.79 42.98 -19.08
CA LEU A 308 -8.51 44.28 -19.71
C LEU A 308 -8.00 44.11 -21.15
N ALA A 309 -7.15 43.12 -21.41
CA ALA A 309 -6.68 42.81 -22.76
C ALA A 309 -7.83 42.35 -23.69
N ILE A 310 -8.79 41.56 -23.19
CA ILE A 310 -10.00 41.17 -23.94
C ILE A 310 -10.89 42.39 -24.19
N ARG A 311 -11.11 43.25 -23.18
CA ARG A 311 -11.92 44.47 -23.30
C ARG A 311 -11.35 45.42 -24.36
N ASN A 312 -10.04 45.66 -24.34
CA ASN A 312 -9.35 46.53 -25.32
C ASN A 312 -9.37 45.97 -26.75
N ARG A 313 -9.45 44.63 -26.92
CA ARG A 313 -9.63 44.02 -28.25
C ARG A 313 -11.06 44.18 -28.77
N ARG A 314 -12.07 44.18 -27.90
CA ARG A 314 -13.49 44.38 -28.29
C ARG A 314 -13.80 45.84 -28.64
N THR A 315 -13.19 46.81 -27.96
CA THR A 315 -13.39 48.24 -28.27
C THR A 315 -12.76 48.65 -29.59
N ARG A 316 -11.58 48.12 -29.94
CA ARG A 316 -10.93 48.37 -31.24
C ARG A 316 -11.71 47.81 -32.44
N HIS A 317 -12.51 46.77 -32.27
CA HIS A 317 -13.38 46.22 -33.31
C HIS A 317 -14.72 46.95 -33.48
N ARG A 318 -15.08 47.87 -32.57
CA ARG A 318 -16.31 48.69 -32.67
C ARG A 318 -16.11 50.02 -33.41
N PHE A 319 -14.87 50.39 -33.71
CA PHE A 319 -14.50 51.65 -34.38
C PHE A 319 -13.71 51.42 -35.68
N SER A 320 -13.75 50.21 -36.23
CA SER A 320 -13.26 49.85 -37.57
C SER A 320 -14.42 49.32 -38.40
#